data_AF-A0A1D9H099-F1
#
_entry.id   AF-A0A1D9H099-F1
#
_cell.length_a   1.000
_cell.length_b   1.000
_cell.length_c   1.000
_cell.angle_alpha   90.00
_cell.angle_beta   90.00
_cell.angle_gamma   90.00
#
_symmetry.space_group_name_H-M   'P 1'
#
loop_
_entity.id
_entity.type
_entity.pdbx_description
1 polymer ?
#
loop_
_entity_poly.entity_id
_entity_poly.type
_entity_poly.pdbx_seq_one_letter_code
_entity_poly.pdbx_strand_id
1 'polypeptide(L)'
;MPSRPMPARLVLTVAMLGAASLCAAQSGVIRFSGMIVEPPCSFRFSNDAGARLRPECPRPVAADLSLVDTSGRALQPTVRLAQAPGAIELPARQAGQGARWIAIVTYQ
;
A
#
# COMPACT_ATOMS: atom_id res chain seq x y z
N MET A 1 76.27 17.59 25.00
CA MET A 1 75.29 17.86 23.92
C MET A 1 73.96 18.22 24.58
N PRO A 2 73.46 19.46 24.51
CA PRO A 2 72.15 19.78 25.07
C PRO A 2 71.05 19.44 24.06
N SER A 3 70.15 18.53 24.43
CA SER A 3 68.90 18.30 23.73
C SER A 3 67.94 19.45 24.02
N ARG A 4 67.63 20.25 22.99
CA ARG A 4 66.62 21.32 23.07
C ARG A 4 65.22 20.68 23.18
N PRO A 5 64.41 21.03 24.19
CA PRO A 5 63.04 20.54 24.28
C PRO A 5 62.22 21.14 23.13
N MET A 6 61.67 20.27 22.30
CA MET A 6 60.76 20.64 21.21
C MET A 6 59.50 21.26 21.84
N PRO A 7 59.09 22.48 21.47
CA PRO A 7 58.00 23.16 22.14
C PRO A 7 56.69 22.39 21.93
N ALA A 8 56.07 21.96 23.03
CA ALA A 8 54.85 21.14 23.05
C ALA A 8 53.70 21.72 22.20
N ARG A 9 53.67 23.04 21.99
CA ARG A 9 52.73 23.73 21.10
C ARG A 9 52.82 23.28 19.65
N LEU A 10 54.02 22.98 19.16
CA LEU A 10 54.25 22.55 17.77
C LEU A 10 53.75 21.13 17.53
N VAL A 11 53.83 20.28 18.56
CA VAL A 11 53.27 18.92 18.52
C VAL A 11 51.74 18.98 18.52
N LEU A 12 51.15 19.90 19.29
CA LEU A 12 49.69 20.04 19.41
C LEU A 12 49.05 20.59 18.12
N THR A 13 49.69 21.55 17.44
CA THR A 13 49.17 22.10 16.17
C THR A 13 49.24 21.10 15.03
N VAL A 14 50.29 20.27 14.96
CA VAL A 14 50.39 19.19 13.96
C VAL A 14 49.34 18.10 14.22
N ALA A 15 49.08 17.77 15.49
CA ALA A 15 48.01 16.83 15.86
C ALA A 15 46.61 17.36 15.50
N MET A 16 46.35 18.65 15.74
CA MET A 16 45.08 19.30 15.38
C MET A 16 44.90 19.44 13.86
N LEU A 17 45.96 19.74 13.09
CA LEU A 17 45.89 19.77 11.62
C LEU A 17 45.65 18.38 11.02
N GLY A 18 46.16 17.32 11.64
CA GLY A 18 45.92 15.94 11.20
C GLY A 18 44.49 15.44 11.45
N ALA A 19 43.78 16.00 12.43
CA ALA A 19 42.40 15.60 12.77
C ALA A 19 41.33 16.21 11.85
N ALA A 20 41.65 17.29 11.12
CA ALA A 20 40.69 17.98 10.25
C ALA A 20 40.37 17.25 8.94
N SER A 21 41.11 16.19 8.61
CA SER A 21 41.03 15.50 7.31
C SER A 21 40.06 14.30 7.27
N LEU A 22 39.33 14.03 8.35
CA LEU A 22 38.51 12.82 8.51
C LEU A 22 37.01 13.07 8.33
N CYS A 23 36.62 13.78 7.27
CA CYS A 23 35.23 13.79 6.79
C CYS A 23 35.19 13.19 5.38
N ALA A 24 35.52 11.91 5.27
CA ALA A 24 35.18 11.14 4.09
C ALA A 24 33.66 10.90 4.14
N ALA A 25 32.88 11.74 3.48
CA ALA A 25 31.47 11.48 3.24
C ALA A 25 31.36 10.15 2.48
N GLN A 26 31.00 9.07 3.18
CA GLN A 26 30.70 7.80 2.54
C GLN A 26 29.42 7.99 1.72
N SER A 27 29.60 8.17 0.42
CA SER A 27 28.53 8.20 -0.56
C SER A 27 28.40 6.80 -1.17
N GLY A 28 27.17 6.33 -1.29
CA GLY A 28 26.84 5.03 -1.86
C GLY A 28 25.57 5.13 -2.71
N VAL A 29 25.35 4.12 -3.54
CA VAL A 29 24.12 4.04 -4.37
C VAL A 29 23.11 3.17 -3.64
N ILE A 30 21.93 3.73 -3.36
CA ILE A 30 20.78 2.95 -2.89
C ILE A 30 20.05 2.42 -4.12
N ARG A 31 20.07 1.10 -4.30
CA ARG A 31 19.26 0.42 -5.33
C ARG A 31 17.92 0.02 -4.73
N PHE A 32 16.85 0.59 -5.28
CA PHE A 32 15.50 0.10 -5.06
C PHE A 32 15.14 -0.86 -6.19
N SER A 33 14.62 -2.03 -5.83
CA SER A 33 14.03 -2.98 -6.76
C SER A 33 12.65 -3.39 -6.27
N GLY A 34 11.75 -3.66 -7.20
CA GLY A 34 10.37 -4.03 -6.91
C GLY A 34 9.55 -4.06 -8.19
N MET A 35 8.36 -4.65 -8.09
CA MET A 35 7.37 -4.63 -9.17
C MET A 35 6.34 -3.52 -8.89
N ILE A 36 5.98 -2.78 -9.94
CA ILE A 36 4.79 -1.93 -9.90
C ILE A 36 3.61 -2.86 -10.17
N VAL A 37 2.91 -3.23 -9.10
CA VAL A 37 1.72 -4.09 -9.19
C VAL A 37 0.50 -3.18 -9.27
N GLU A 38 -0.40 -3.47 -10.21
CA GLU A 38 -1.66 -2.74 -10.30
C GLU A 38 -2.55 -3.07 -9.10
N PRO A 39 -3.13 -2.07 -8.41
CA PRO A 39 -4.08 -2.35 -7.35
C PRO A 39 -5.33 -3.06 -7.90
N PRO A 40 -5.96 -3.93 -7.10
CA PRO A 40 -7.24 -4.52 -7.45
C PRO A 40 -8.33 -3.44 -7.59
N CYS A 41 -9.48 -3.80 -8.15
CA CYS A 41 -10.64 -2.91 -8.17
C CYS A 41 -11.00 -2.48 -6.75
N SER A 42 -11.31 -1.19 -6.61
CA SER A 42 -11.92 -0.66 -5.39
C SER A 42 -13.44 -0.73 -5.53
N PHE A 43 -14.16 -0.68 -4.40
CA PHE A 43 -15.62 -0.75 -4.40
C PHE A 43 -16.18 0.39 -3.56
N ARG A 44 -17.11 1.16 -4.15
CA ARG A 44 -17.87 2.17 -3.43
C ARG A 44 -19.23 1.64 -3.05
N PHE A 45 -19.63 1.94 -1.82
CA PHE A 45 -20.95 1.65 -1.29
C PHE A 45 -21.77 2.95 -1.21
N SER A 46 -22.99 2.94 -1.71
CA SER A 46 -23.98 4.02 -1.54
C SER A 46 -25.27 3.42 -0.99
N ASN A 47 -26.00 4.19 -0.20
CA ASN A 47 -27.27 3.77 0.39
C ASN A 47 -28.43 4.73 0.06
N ASP A 48 -28.22 5.62 -0.92
CA ASP A 48 -29.11 6.79 -1.13
C ASP A 48 -30.46 6.41 -1.75
N ALA A 49 -30.54 5.28 -2.45
CA ALA A 49 -31.77 4.78 -3.10
C ALA A 49 -31.91 3.24 -2.99
N GLY A 50 -31.31 2.66 -1.94
CA GLY A 50 -31.02 1.23 -1.84
C GLY A 50 -29.52 1.00 -1.67
N ALA A 51 -29.15 -0.12 -1.04
CA ALA A 51 -27.76 -0.49 -0.83
C ALA A 51 -27.16 -0.87 -2.19
N ARG A 52 -26.21 -0.08 -2.69
CA ARG A 52 -25.56 -0.26 -3.99
C ARG A 52 -24.07 -0.41 -3.84
N LEU A 53 -23.51 -1.33 -4.61
CA LEU A 53 -22.06 -1.54 -4.73
C LEU A 53 -21.61 -1.16 -6.14
N ARG A 54 -20.67 -0.22 -6.26
CA ARG A 54 -20.10 0.19 -7.55
C ARG A 54 -18.61 -0.14 -7.59
N PRO A 55 -18.15 -1.01 -8.50
CA PRO A 55 -16.73 -1.24 -8.69
C PRO A 55 -16.08 -0.04 -9.39
N GLU A 56 -14.91 0.35 -8.91
CA GLU A 56 -14.03 1.36 -9.51
C GLU A 56 -12.70 0.68 -9.80
N CYS A 57 -12.57 0.21 -11.04
CA CYS A 57 -11.40 -0.51 -11.53
C CYS A 57 -10.48 0.45 -12.31
N PRO A 58 -9.15 0.48 -12.04
CA PRO A 58 -8.19 1.29 -12.78
C PRO A 58 -8.14 0.97 -14.27
N ARG A 59 -8.33 -0.30 -14.61
CA ARG A 59 -8.50 -0.79 -15.98
C ARG A 59 -9.73 -1.69 -16.08
N PRO A 60 -10.31 -1.82 -17.28
CA PRO A 60 -11.38 -2.78 -17.51
C PRO A 60 -10.89 -4.20 -17.17
N VAL A 61 -11.57 -4.88 -16.24
CA VAL A 61 -11.26 -6.25 -15.84
C VAL A 61 -12.54 -7.08 -15.85
N ALA A 62 -12.43 -8.34 -16.27
CA ALA A 62 -13.49 -9.31 -16.11
C ALA A 62 -13.35 -9.94 -14.72
N ALA A 63 -14.39 -9.79 -13.90
CA ALA A 63 -14.42 -10.43 -12.59
C ALA A 63 -15.83 -10.91 -12.27
N ASP A 64 -15.93 -11.99 -11.51
CA ASP A 64 -17.20 -12.51 -11.02
C ASP A 64 -17.39 -12.06 -9.57
N LEU A 65 -18.56 -11.48 -9.29
CA LEU A 65 -18.93 -10.99 -7.97
C LEU A 65 -20.08 -11.83 -7.43
N SER A 66 -19.82 -12.53 -6.33
CA SER A 66 -20.81 -13.35 -5.62
C SER A 66 -21.09 -12.75 -4.25
N LEU A 67 -22.38 -12.64 -3.90
CA LEU A 67 -22.81 -12.20 -2.59
C LEU A 67 -23.28 -13.40 -1.78
N VAL A 68 -22.67 -13.60 -0.62
CA VAL A 68 -23.01 -14.70 0.30
C VAL A 68 -23.34 -14.16 1.69
N ASP A 69 -24.11 -14.93 2.46
CA ASP A 69 -24.29 -14.67 3.89
C ASP A 69 -23.09 -15.17 4.72
N THR A 70 -23.13 -14.96 6.03
CA THR A 70 -22.09 -15.46 6.94
C THR A 70 -22.00 -16.98 7.03
N SER A 71 -23.00 -17.72 6.53
CA SER A 71 -23.00 -19.18 6.43
C SER A 71 -22.45 -19.68 5.08
N GLY A 72 -22.08 -18.76 4.17
CA GLY A 72 -21.57 -19.08 2.84
C GLY A 72 -22.66 -19.39 1.81
N ARG A 73 -23.94 -19.16 2.12
CA ARG A 73 -25.03 -19.33 1.15
C ARG A 73 -25.13 -18.14 0.24
N ALA A 74 -25.26 -18.39 -1.07
CA ALA A 74 -25.47 -17.34 -2.06
C ALA A 74 -26.78 -16.60 -1.78
N LEU A 75 -26.69 -15.28 -1.62
CA LEU A 75 -27.82 -14.38 -1.42
C LEU A 75 -28.43 -13.91 -2.74
N GLN A 76 -27.65 -13.96 -3.82
CA GLN A 76 -28.08 -13.59 -5.17
C GLN A 76 -27.21 -14.29 -6.23
N PRO A 77 -27.66 -14.34 -7.50
CA PRO A 77 -26.84 -14.84 -8.60
C PRO A 77 -25.53 -14.06 -8.73
N THR A 78 -24.47 -14.77 -9.14
CA THR A 78 -23.17 -14.17 -9.43
C THR A 78 -23.29 -13.15 -10.57
N VAL A 79 -22.75 -11.96 -10.35
CA VAL A 79 -22.75 -10.87 -11.32
C VAL A 79 -21.38 -10.77 -11.97
N ARG A 80 -21.33 -10.76 -13.30
CA ARG A 80 -20.09 -10.56 -14.04
C ARG A 80 -19.81 -9.06 -14.19
N LEU A 81 -18.72 -8.61 -13.60
CA LEU A 81 -18.19 -7.27 -13.77
C LEU A 81 -17.55 -7.19 -15.16
N ALA A 82 -18.09 -6.30 -15.99
CA ALA A 82 -17.57 -5.99 -17.31
C ALA A 82 -16.92 -4.60 -17.32
N GLN A 83 -16.43 -4.17 -18.49
CA GLN A 83 -15.58 -2.99 -18.69
C GLN A 83 -16.15 -1.64 -18.20
N ALA A 84 -17.46 -1.58 -17.91
CA ALA A 84 -18.12 -0.46 -17.25
C ALA A 84 -19.17 -1.01 -16.28
N PRO A 85 -18.75 -1.48 -15.08
CA PRO A 85 -19.70 -2.10 -14.18
C PRO A 85 -20.63 -1.02 -13.62
N GLY A 86 -21.92 -1.15 -13.92
CA GLY A 86 -22.96 -0.36 -13.28
C GLY A 86 -23.02 -0.61 -11.79
N ALA A 87 -23.82 0.18 -11.08
CA ALA A 87 -24.11 -0.10 -9.68
C ALA A 87 -24.81 -1.47 -9.56
N ILE A 88 -24.31 -2.32 -8.67
CA ILE A 88 -24.88 -3.61 -8.33
C ILE A 88 -25.79 -3.38 -7.14
N GLU A 89 -27.08 -3.64 -7.30
CA GLU A 89 -28.03 -3.61 -6.20
C GLU A 89 -27.70 -4.73 -5.22
N LEU A 90 -27.62 -4.39 -3.94
CA LEU A 90 -27.41 -5.34 -2.87
C LEU A 90 -28.77 -5.73 -2.32
N PRO A 91 -28.95 -6.99 -1.88
CA PRO A 91 -30.21 -7.44 -1.33
C PRO A 91 -30.59 -6.58 -0.13
N ALA A 92 -31.86 -6.19 -0.09
CA ALA A 92 -32.39 -5.38 0.99
C ALA A 92 -32.10 -6.06 2.33
N ARG A 93 -31.58 -5.29 3.29
CA ARG A 93 -31.30 -5.77 4.64
C ARG A 93 -32.64 -6.22 5.25
N GLN A 94 -32.83 -7.51 5.45
CA GLN A 94 -34.05 -8.01 6.06
C GLN A 94 -34.16 -7.47 7.49
N ALA A 95 -35.28 -6.80 7.78
CA ALA A 95 -35.50 -6.15 9.07
C ALA A 95 -35.45 -7.20 10.20
N GLY A 96 -34.59 -6.95 11.20
CA GLY A 96 -34.49 -7.79 12.40
C GLY A 96 -33.26 -8.70 12.46
N GLN A 97 -32.54 -8.91 11.35
CA GLN A 97 -31.23 -9.56 11.39
C GLN A 97 -30.16 -8.55 11.00
N GLY A 98 -29.07 -8.51 11.77
CA GLY A 98 -27.83 -7.88 11.36
C GLY A 98 -27.21 -8.65 10.20
N ALA A 99 -27.93 -8.75 9.08
CA ALA A 99 -27.56 -9.55 7.92
C ALA A 99 -26.29 -8.96 7.33
N ARG A 100 -25.17 -9.54 7.77
CA ARG A 100 -23.84 -9.27 7.26
C ARG A 100 -23.69 -10.15 6.04
N TRP A 101 -23.45 -9.51 4.91
CA TRP A 101 -23.13 -10.19 3.67
C TRP A 101 -21.63 -10.04 3.41
N ILE A 102 -21.10 -10.98 2.63
CA ILE A 102 -19.71 -11.02 2.18
C ILE A 102 -19.74 -10.98 0.66
N ALA A 103 -19.02 -10.04 0.07
CA ALA A 103 -18.80 -9.99 -1.37
C ALA A 103 -17.50 -10.71 -1.70
N ILE A 104 -17.58 -11.77 -2.51
CA ILE A 104 -16.43 -12.51 -3.04
C ILE A 104 -16.21 -12.05 -4.46
N VAL A 105 -15.00 -11.60 -4.77
CA VAL A 105 -14.60 -11.10 -6.09
C VAL A 105 -13.53 -12.03 -6.65
N THR A 106 -13.83 -12.65 -7.79
CA THR A 106 -12.91 -13.56 -8.49
C THR A 106 -12.50 -12.92 -9.80
N TYR A 107 -11.22 -12.55 -9.92
CA TYR A 107 -10.66 -12.01 -11.16
C TYR A 107 -10.37 -13.15 -12.14
N GLN A 108 -10.66 -12.92 -13.42
CA GLN A 108 -10.36 -13.86 -14.52
C GLN A 108 -9.12 -13.42 -15.31
#